data_AF-E0UQ40-F1
#
_entry.id   AF-E0UQ40-F1
#
_cell.length_a   1.000
_cell.length_b   1.000
_cell.length_c   1.000
_cell.angle_alpha   90.00
_cell.angle_beta   90.00
_cell.angle_gamma   90.00
#
_symmetry.space_group_name_H-M   'P 1'
#
loop_
_entity.id
_entity.type
_entity.pdbx_description
1 polymer ?
#
loop_
_entity_poly.entity_id
_entity_poly.type
_entity_poly.pdbx_seq_one_letter_code
_entity_poly.pdbx_strand_id
1 'polypeptide(L)'
;MRSRDGNHTFSLSICTIIFFHSLALHAGEYLISYRYLVKDTIVYNETLDISKAMHKCKGTPSNTLLLESHNSKNLKKIIALNNEKFIDYIYKLGLNVEHKECTTNLQNTSTTILILKTTCFKVDFNDNFAKISVLK
;
A
#
# COMPACT_ATOMS: atom_id res chain seq x y z
N MET A 1 -39.64 -65.03 18.81
CA MET A 1 -39.54 -63.78 19.59
C MET A 1 -38.42 -63.92 20.62
N ARG A 2 -37.27 -63.28 20.40
CA ARG A 2 -36.62 -62.34 21.34
C ARG A 2 -35.30 -61.87 20.72
N SER A 3 -35.29 -60.57 20.49
CA SER A 3 -34.17 -59.70 20.13
C SER A 3 -33.14 -59.63 21.27
N ARG A 4 -31.85 -59.41 20.93
CA ARG A 4 -31.00 -58.34 21.51
C ARG A 4 -29.58 -58.32 20.91
N ASP A 5 -29.31 -57.22 20.19
CA ASP A 5 -28.16 -56.29 20.27
C ASP A 5 -26.80 -56.85 20.72
N GLY A 6 -25.67 -56.66 20.05
CA GLY A 6 -25.26 -55.59 19.16
C GLY A 6 -23.83 -55.22 19.56
N ASN A 7 -22.82 -55.65 18.80
CA ASN A 7 -21.42 -55.32 19.06
C ASN A 7 -20.82 -54.68 17.82
N HIS A 8 -20.96 -53.35 17.70
CA HIS A 8 -20.23 -52.56 16.72
C HIS A 8 -19.04 -51.91 17.40
N THR A 9 -17.86 -52.50 17.23
CA THR A 9 -16.58 -51.87 17.54
C THR A 9 -16.36 -50.73 16.56
N PHE A 10 -16.68 -49.52 17.01
CA PHE A 10 -16.40 -48.28 16.28
C PHE A 10 -14.89 -48.03 16.29
N SER A 11 -14.21 -48.48 15.24
CA SER A 11 -12.82 -48.12 14.96
C SER A 11 -12.77 -46.62 14.63
N LEU A 12 -12.44 -45.80 15.63
CA LEU A 12 -12.09 -44.39 15.44
C LEU A 12 -10.80 -44.31 14.63
N SER A 13 -10.95 -44.26 13.31
CA SER A 13 -9.91 -43.85 12.39
C SER A 13 -9.58 -42.39 12.67
N ILE A 14 -8.44 -42.15 13.31
CA ILE A 14 -7.89 -40.83 13.60
C ILE A 14 -7.50 -40.20 12.25
N CYS A 15 -8.44 -39.52 11.60
CA CYS A 15 -8.13 -38.57 10.54
C CYS A 15 -7.43 -37.38 11.17
N THR A 16 -6.10 -37.37 11.10
CA THR A 16 -5.28 -36.19 11.39
C THR A 16 -5.67 -35.08 10.41
N ILE A 17 -6.54 -34.17 10.85
CA ILE A 17 -6.83 -32.92 10.15
C ILE A 17 -5.59 -32.05 10.31
N ILE A 18 -4.72 -32.05 9.31
CA ILE A 18 -3.63 -31.08 9.20
C ILE A 18 -4.27 -29.73 8.96
N PHE A 19 -4.49 -28.97 10.04
CA PHE A 19 -4.77 -27.54 9.97
C PHE A 19 -3.54 -26.85 9.38
N PHE A 20 -3.49 -26.74 8.06
CA PHE A 20 -2.66 -25.72 7.42
C PHE A 20 -3.23 -24.38 7.86
N HIS A 21 -2.68 -23.82 8.93
CA HIS A 21 -2.84 -22.39 9.21
C HIS A 21 -2.25 -21.67 8.00
N SER A 22 -3.13 -21.24 7.09
CA SER A 22 -2.77 -20.29 6.06
C SER A 22 -2.15 -19.10 6.78
N LEU A 23 -0.84 -18.91 6.63
CA LEU A 23 -0.17 -17.68 7.01
C LEU A 23 -0.95 -16.57 6.32
N ALA A 24 -1.79 -15.87 7.09
CA ALA A 24 -2.62 -14.80 6.58
C ALA A 24 -1.71 -13.62 6.26
N LEU A 25 -1.03 -13.69 5.11
CA LEU A 25 -0.35 -12.54 4.53
C LEU A 25 -1.38 -11.43 4.47
N HIS A 26 -1.17 -10.39 5.27
CA HIS A 26 -2.01 -9.20 5.22
C HIS A 26 -1.64 -8.48 3.92
N ALA A 27 -2.30 -8.84 2.84
CA ALA A 27 -2.26 -8.14 1.57
C ALA A 27 -3.48 -7.21 1.51
N GLY A 28 -3.26 -5.96 1.12
CA GLY A 28 -4.31 -4.96 1.01
C GLY A 28 -4.08 -4.05 -0.18
N GLU A 29 -5.16 -3.49 -0.71
CA GLU A 29 -5.10 -2.46 -1.75
C GLU A 29 -5.34 -1.09 -1.12
N TYR A 30 -4.58 -0.10 -1.55
CA TYR A 30 -4.55 1.24 -0.99
C TYR A 30 -4.63 2.29 -2.09
N LEU A 31 -5.38 3.35 -1.84
CA LEU A 31 -5.38 4.55 -2.65
C LEU A 31 -4.41 5.55 -2.03
N ILE A 32 -3.44 5.99 -2.83
CA ILE A 32 -2.44 6.96 -2.41
C ILE A 32 -2.46 8.15 -3.36
N SER A 33 -2.49 9.35 -2.80
CA SER A 33 -2.26 10.61 -3.52
C SER A 33 -1.20 11.42 -2.82
N TYR A 34 -0.43 12.14 -3.60
CA TYR A 34 0.66 12.99 -3.11
C TYR A 34 0.58 14.34 -3.82
N ARG A 35 0.73 15.42 -3.06
CA ARG A 35 0.78 16.77 -3.60
C ARG A 35 1.86 17.58 -2.89
N TYR A 36 2.71 18.19 -3.69
CA TYR A 36 3.81 19.03 -3.24
C TYR A 36 3.75 20.39 -3.92
N LEU A 37 3.62 21.46 -3.15
CA LEU A 37 3.47 22.83 -3.61
C LEU A 37 4.69 23.65 -3.22
N VAL A 38 5.39 24.15 -4.23
CA VAL A 38 6.51 25.08 -4.10
C VAL A 38 6.08 26.41 -4.68
N LYS A 39 6.35 27.50 -3.97
CA LYS A 39 6.24 28.84 -4.53
C LYS A 39 7.50 29.62 -4.20
N ASP A 40 8.05 30.28 -5.21
CA ASP A 40 9.26 31.10 -5.09
C ASP A 40 10.42 30.32 -4.43
N THR A 41 10.60 29.05 -4.85
CA THR A 41 11.57 28.07 -4.30
C THR A 41 11.35 27.62 -2.85
N ILE A 42 10.30 28.12 -2.19
CA ILE A 42 9.93 27.76 -0.82
C ILE A 42 8.82 26.71 -0.85
N VAL A 43 8.95 25.68 0.00
CA VAL A 43 7.90 24.67 0.19
C VAL A 43 6.75 25.29 0.97
N TYR A 44 5.57 25.38 0.36
CA TYR A 44 4.38 25.92 0.99
C TYR A 44 3.50 24.83 1.59
N ASN A 45 3.38 23.69 0.90
CA ASN A 45 2.53 22.60 1.35
C ASN A 45 3.03 21.26 0.81
N GLU A 46 2.97 20.25 1.66
CA GLU A 46 3.21 18.85 1.30
C GLU A 46 2.13 17.99 1.95
N THR A 47 1.37 17.28 1.13
CA THR A 47 0.29 16.41 1.59
C THR A 47 0.42 15.03 0.98
N LEU A 48 0.38 14.02 1.86
CA LEU A 48 0.34 12.60 1.50
C LEU A 48 -0.91 11.98 2.11
N ASP A 49 -1.82 11.55 1.24
CA ASP A 49 -3.06 10.88 1.64
C ASP A 49 -2.97 9.40 1.33
N ILE A 50 -3.26 8.58 2.34
CA ILE A 50 -3.24 7.12 2.26
C ILE A 50 -4.54 6.60 2.83
N SER A 51 -5.27 5.83 2.03
CA SER A 51 -6.50 5.17 2.45
C SER A 51 -6.56 3.75 1.93
N LYS A 52 -7.26 2.87 2.65
CA LYS A 52 -7.49 1.51 2.18
C LYS A 52 -8.58 1.54 1.09
N ALA A 53 -8.37 0.83 -0.01
CA ALA A 53 -9.37 0.71 -1.05
C ALA A 53 -10.58 -0.09 -0.53
N MET A 54 -11.79 0.44 -0.74
CA MET A 54 -13.03 -0.24 -0.34
C MET A 54 -13.45 -1.30 -1.36
N HIS A 55 -13.05 -1.11 -2.62
CA HIS A 55 -13.30 -2.04 -3.72
C HIS A 55 -11.98 -2.49 -4.31
N LYS A 56 -12.00 -3.69 -4.90
CA LYS A 56 -10.85 -4.23 -5.59
C LYS A 56 -10.48 -3.33 -6.77
N CYS A 57 -9.23 -2.89 -6.79
CA CYS A 57 -8.65 -2.13 -7.88
C CYS A 57 -8.42 -3.01 -9.11
N LYS A 58 -8.56 -2.40 -10.28
CA LYS A 58 -8.21 -3.02 -11.55
C LYS A 58 -6.72 -2.77 -11.84
N GLY A 59 -6.15 -3.62 -12.69
CA GLY A 59 -4.77 -3.50 -13.13
C GLY A 59 -3.87 -4.60 -12.60
N THR A 60 -2.65 -4.64 -13.12
CA THR A 60 -1.62 -5.60 -12.72
C THR A 60 -0.55 -4.93 -11.88
N PRO A 61 -0.02 -5.60 -10.84
CA PRO A 61 1.09 -5.06 -10.06
C PRO A 61 2.33 -4.85 -10.95
N SER A 62 2.82 -3.62 -10.98
CA SER A 62 4.06 -3.22 -11.64
C SER A 62 4.87 -2.31 -10.72
N ASN A 63 6.11 -1.99 -11.10
CA ASN A 63 7.04 -1.11 -10.38
C ASN A 63 7.02 -1.34 -8.87
N THR A 64 7.71 -2.36 -8.38
CA THR A 64 7.69 -2.70 -6.95
C THR A 64 8.68 -1.86 -6.15
N LEU A 65 8.26 -1.44 -4.95
CA LEU A 65 9.09 -0.91 -3.88
C LEU A 65 9.06 -1.83 -2.66
N LEU A 66 10.22 -2.04 -2.02
CA LEU A 66 10.33 -2.71 -0.72
C LEU A 66 10.68 -1.68 0.34
N LEU A 67 9.88 -1.62 1.41
CA LEU A 67 10.09 -0.75 2.56
C LEU A 67 10.30 -1.58 3.82
N GLU A 68 11.20 -1.17 4.69
CA GLU A 68 11.42 -1.85 5.98
C GLU A 68 10.23 -1.59 6.90
N SER A 69 9.62 -2.66 7.42
CA SER A 69 8.37 -2.56 8.20
C SER A 69 8.60 -2.62 9.71
N HIS A 70 9.71 -3.19 10.19
CA HIS A 70 10.00 -3.44 11.61
C HIS A 70 8.78 -4.05 12.36
N ASN A 71 8.17 -5.10 11.79
CA ASN A 71 6.96 -5.76 12.28
C ASN A 71 5.67 -4.89 12.31
N SER A 72 5.71 -3.68 11.75
CA SER A 72 4.52 -2.83 11.60
C SER A 72 3.66 -3.31 10.42
N LYS A 73 2.35 -3.40 10.64
CA LYS A 73 1.35 -3.59 9.57
C LYS A 73 0.64 -2.27 9.18
N ASN A 74 1.10 -1.14 9.72
CA ASN A 74 0.52 0.17 9.45
C ASN A 74 1.29 0.87 8.32
N LEU A 75 0.72 0.88 7.12
CA LEU A 75 1.34 1.47 5.93
C LEU A 75 1.78 2.92 6.14
N LYS A 76 0.98 3.74 6.81
CA LYS A 76 1.31 5.15 7.07
C LYS A 76 2.58 5.27 7.93
N LYS A 77 2.72 4.43 8.95
CA LYS A 77 3.95 4.38 9.76
C LYS A 77 5.15 3.89 8.95
N ILE A 78 4.97 2.86 8.13
CA ILE A 78 6.04 2.29 7.30
C ILE A 78 6.55 3.32 6.29
N ILE A 79 5.65 4.03 5.61
CA ILE A 79 6.01 5.09 4.67
C ILE A 79 6.71 6.24 5.41
N ALA A 80 6.22 6.65 6.58
CA ALA A 80 6.87 7.71 7.35
C ALA A 80 8.31 7.35 7.77
N LEU A 81 8.56 6.08 8.14
CA LEU A 81 9.91 5.59 8.46
C LEU A 81 10.83 5.49 7.24
N ASN A 82 10.26 5.30 6.05
CA ASN A 82 10.99 5.15 4.80
C ASN A 82 10.68 6.29 3.81
N ASN A 83 10.47 7.51 4.31
CA ASN A 83 9.88 8.60 3.53
C ASN A 83 10.66 8.88 2.24
N GLU A 84 11.99 9.03 2.34
CA GLU A 84 12.85 9.32 1.19
C GLU A 84 12.76 8.25 0.10
N LYS A 85 12.82 6.96 0.47
CA LYS A 85 12.68 5.83 -0.46
C LYS A 85 11.30 5.84 -1.13
N PHE A 86 10.25 6.16 -0.36
CA PHE A 86 8.90 6.21 -0.88
C PHE A 86 8.69 7.39 -1.84
N ILE A 87 9.19 8.57 -1.51
CA ILE A 87 9.09 9.77 -2.35
C ILE A 87 9.87 9.60 -3.66
N ASP A 88 11.09 9.06 -3.62
CA ASP A 88 11.86 8.73 -4.83
C ASP A 88 11.11 7.72 -5.73
N TYR A 89 10.51 6.71 -5.12
CA TYR A 89 9.65 5.77 -5.85
C TYR A 89 8.45 6.47 -6.50
N ILE A 90 7.76 7.36 -5.79
CA ILE A 90 6.65 8.15 -6.34
C ILE A 90 7.11 9.05 -7.50
N TYR A 91 8.28 9.68 -7.39
CA TYR A 91 8.86 10.46 -8.50
C TYR A 91 9.11 9.60 -9.74
N LYS A 92 9.64 8.38 -9.56
CA LYS A 92 9.88 7.42 -10.65
C LYS A 92 8.60 6.90 -11.32
N LEU A 93 7.45 6.92 -10.64
CA LEU A 93 6.17 6.55 -11.25
C LEU A 93 5.67 7.60 -12.25
N GLY A 94 6.18 8.82 -12.16
CA GLY A 94 5.77 9.97 -12.96
C GLY A 94 4.72 10.79 -12.23
N LEU A 95 5.06 12.06 -11.96
CA LEU A 95 4.14 13.04 -11.37
C LEU A 95 3.59 13.99 -12.44
N ASN A 96 2.35 14.42 -12.25
CA ASN A 96 1.83 15.56 -12.98
C ASN A 96 2.49 16.83 -12.43
N VAL A 97 3.01 17.67 -13.32
CA VAL A 97 3.69 18.92 -12.96
C VAL A 97 2.89 20.08 -13.51
N GLU A 98 2.38 20.91 -12.61
CA GLU A 98 1.78 22.20 -12.96
C GLU A 98 2.77 23.30 -12.57
N HIS A 99 3.17 24.11 -13.54
CA HIS A 99 4.07 25.24 -13.32
C HIS A 99 3.42 26.53 -13.80
N LYS A 100 3.48 27.56 -12.97
CA LYS A 100 3.01 28.92 -13.28
C LYS A 100 4.09 29.89 -12.88
N GLU A 101 4.39 30.82 -13.77
CA GLU A 101 5.40 31.86 -13.55
C GLU A 101 4.81 33.20 -13.99
N CYS A 102 5.07 34.25 -13.22
CA CYS A 102 4.61 35.60 -13.49
C CYS A 102 5.68 36.59 -13.06
N THR A 103 6.07 37.47 -13.99
CA THR A 103 6.99 38.57 -13.69
C THR A 103 6.22 39.89 -13.71
N THR A 104 6.21 40.60 -12.58
CA THR A 104 5.63 41.94 -12.49
C THR A 104 6.63 42.88 -11.82
N ASN A 105 6.81 44.10 -12.33
CA ASN A 105 7.76 45.09 -11.80
C ASN A 105 9.18 44.53 -11.57
N LEU A 106 9.69 43.73 -12.51
CA LEU A 106 11.00 43.06 -12.43
C LEU A 106 11.13 42.04 -11.27
N GLN A 107 10.03 41.72 -10.58
CA GLN A 107 9.96 40.66 -9.60
C GLN A 107 9.32 39.42 -10.22
N ASN A 108 10.03 38.29 -10.12
CA ASN A 108 9.54 37.02 -10.58
C ASN A 108 8.85 36.27 -9.42
N THR A 109 7.66 35.76 -9.71
CA THR A 109 6.95 34.81 -8.85
C THR A 109 6.70 33.52 -9.60
N SER A 110 7.05 32.39 -8.99
CA SER A 110 6.88 31.06 -9.56
C SER A 110 6.11 30.16 -8.61
N THR A 111 5.28 29.29 -9.15
CA THR A 111 4.55 28.27 -8.40
C THR A 111 4.63 26.97 -9.16
N THR A 112 5.11 25.92 -8.49
CA THR A 112 5.20 24.57 -9.03
C THR A 112 4.41 23.63 -8.14
N ILE A 113 3.54 22.81 -8.73
CA ILE A 113 2.75 21.80 -8.05
C ILE A 113 3.10 20.45 -8.67
N LEU A 114 3.59 19.53 -7.84
CA LEU A 114 3.80 18.14 -8.21
C LEU A 114 2.64 17.32 -7.64
N ILE A 115 1.98 16.54 -8.49
CA ILE A 115 0.77 15.79 -8.13
C ILE A 115 0.89 14.34 -8.59
N LEU A 116 0.85 13.42 -7.62
CA LEU A 116 0.45 12.04 -7.86
C LEU A 116 -1.07 11.99 -7.76
N LYS A 117 -1.74 11.80 -8.89
CA LYS A 117 -3.18 11.53 -8.91
C LYS A 117 -3.46 10.30 -8.05
N THR A 118 -4.64 10.24 -7.43
CA THR A 118 -5.05 9.10 -6.61
C THR A 118 -4.87 7.81 -7.39
N THR A 119 -3.87 7.03 -6.98
CA THR A 119 -3.41 5.84 -7.68
C THR A 119 -3.57 4.66 -6.74
N CYS A 120 -3.96 3.50 -7.30
CA CYS A 120 -4.11 2.30 -6.51
C CYS A 120 -2.80 1.52 -6.42
N PHE A 121 -2.51 1.04 -5.22
CA PHE A 121 -1.34 0.26 -4.90
C PHE A 121 -1.75 -1.04 -4.24
N LYS A 122 -1.14 -2.13 -4.66
CA LYS A 122 -1.15 -3.38 -3.90
C LYS A 122 -0.03 -3.34 -2.87
N VAL A 123 -0.35 -3.67 -1.63
CA VAL A 123 0.59 -3.70 -0.52
C VAL A 123 0.54 -5.06 0.14
N ASP A 124 1.67 -5.77 0.12
CA ASP A 124 1.83 -7.05 0.80
C ASP A 124 2.73 -6.84 2.04
N PHE A 125 2.18 -7.08 3.24
CA PHE A 125 2.94 -6.98 4.48
C PHE A 125 3.65 -8.31 4.80
N ASN A 126 4.94 -8.23 5.08
CA ASN A 126 5.76 -9.27 5.69
C ASN A 126 6.33 -8.76 7.02
N ASP A 127 6.89 -9.65 7.84
CA ASP A 127 7.41 -9.34 9.18
C ASP A 127 8.50 -8.26 9.13
N ASN A 128 9.38 -8.31 8.11
CA ASN A 128 10.49 -7.37 7.98
C ASN A 128 10.29 -6.26 6.95
N PHE A 129 9.38 -6.45 5.99
CA PHE A 129 9.18 -5.49 4.90
C PHE A 129 7.73 -5.39 4.44
N ALA A 130 7.37 -4.23 3.89
CA ALA A 130 6.18 -4.02 3.10
C ALA A 130 6.55 -3.91 1.62
N LYS A 131 5.91 -4.73 0.78
CA LYS A 131 6.03 -4.66 -0.67
C LYS A 131 4.91 -3.81 -1.22
N ILE A 132 5.23 -2.67 -1.81
CA ILE A 132 4.28 -1.76 -2.45
C ILE A 132 4.44 -1.91 -3.97
N SER A 133 3.34 -2.05 -4.71
CA SER A 133 3.37 -2.11 -6.18
C SER A 133 2.21 -1.32 -6.75
N VAL A 134 2.48 -0.51 -7.76
CA VAL A 134 1.42 0.27 -8.42
C VAL A 134 0.55 -0.68 -9.26
N LEU A 135 -0.76 -0.46 -9.26
CA LEU A 135 -1.69 -1.17 -10.14
C LEU A 135 -1.97 -0.30 -11.37
N LYS A 136 -1.61 -0.82 -12.55
CA LYS A 136 -1.84 -0.19 -13.86
C LYS A 136 -2.59 -1.13 -14.79
#